data_AF-A0A3M2RGV1-F1
#
_entry.id   AF-A0A3M2RGV1-F1
#
_cell.length_a   1.000
_cell.length_b   1.000
_cell.length_c   1.000
_cell.angle_alpha   90.00
_cell.angle_beta   90.00
_cell.angle_gamma   90.00
#
_symmetry.space_group_name_H-M   'P 1'
#
loop_
_entity.id
_entity.type
_entity.pdbx_description
1 polymer ?
#
loop_
_entity_poly.entity_id
_entity_poly.type
_entity_poly.pdbx_seq_one_letter_code
_entity_poly.pdbx_strand_id
1 'polypeptide(L)'
;MKATIRLMAASSLAWLLIAGSPAQAALMTCSVPGPGGTSYSLSDASNKACFSGNDTNQIDASFSLFGMTGWVLSDKNDGPDGDGVIEFLTAPTNGDKSGNWAIDTLAGLSNIVITLKAGNGFGAFLLDLTVADPLSGRWASGKDLSHASIYYNGQPTTKVPEPSTLALIGLGLLGLGMARRRAHK
;
A
#
# COMPACT_ATOMS: atom_id res chain seq x y z
N MET A 1 -16.82 78.06 24.60
CA MET A 1 -16.49 76.74 25.17
C MET A 1 -17.08 75.65 24.28
N LYS A 2 -16.25 74.99 23.45
CA LYS A 2 -16.59 73.73 22.77
C LYS A 2 -15.30 72.92 22.68
N ALA A 3 -15.22 71.85 23.47
CA ALA A 3 -14.06 70.99 23.60
C ALA A 3 -14.05 69.93 22.50
N THR A 4 -12.94 69.85 21.77
CA THR A 4 -12.65 68.85 20.74
C THR A 4 -12.08 67.59 21.39
N ILE A 5 -12.84 66.50 21.39
CA ILE A 5 -12.37 65.19 21.85
C ILE A 5 -11.88 64.41 20.62
N ARG A 6 -10.58 64.11 20.58
CA ARG A 6 -9.96 63.21 19.60
C ARG A 6 -10.07 61.77 20.11
N LEU A 7 -10.88 60.95 19.45
CA LEU A 7 -10.92 59.51 19.69
C LEU A 7 -9.80 58.82 18.88
N MET A 8 -8.80 58.28 19.57
CA MET A 8 -7.82 57.36 18.99
C MET A 8 -8.45 55.96 18.88
N ALA A 9 -8.65 55.46 17.67
CA ALA A 9 -9.04 54.08 17.42
C ALA A 9 -7.79 53.20 17.33
N ALA A 10 -7.60 52.32 18.32
CA ALA A 10 -6.54 51.31 18.32
C ALA A 10 -6.90 50.19 17.34
N SER A 11 -6.06 49.96 16.32
CA SER A 11 -6.18 48.81 15.41
C SER A 11 -5.51 47.58 16.02
N SER A 12 -6.31 46.59 16.39
CA SER A 12 -5.85 45.26 16.80
C SER A 12 -5.78 44.35 15.56
N LEU A 13 -4.59 44.12 15.01
CA LEU A 13 -4.38 43.07 14.00
C LEU A 13 -4.32 41.70 14.69
N ALA A 14 -5.43 40.97 14.65
CA ALA A 14 -5.45 39.55 15.04
C ALA A 14 -4.87 38.72 13.90
N TRP A 15 -3.70 38.11 14.13
CA TRP A 15 -3.10 37.14 13.22
C TRP A 15 -3.87 35.82 13.33
N LEU A 16 -4.68 35.52 12.31
CA LEU A 16 -5.35 34.24 12.16
C LEU A 16 -4.30 33.20 11.69
N LEU A 17 -3.82 32.37 12.61
CA LEU A 17 -3.05 31.17 12.27
C LEU A 17 -3.99 30.18 11.60
N ILE A 18 -3.99 30.14 10.27
CA ILE A 18 -4.63 29.08 9.50
C ILE A 18 -3.75 27.84 9.68
N ALA A 19 -4.13 26.96 10.62
CA ALA A 19 -3.62 25.61 10.66
C ALA A 19 -4.14 24.91 9.39
N GLY A 20 -3.25 24.70 8.41
CA GLY A 20 -3.56 23.88 7.24
C GLY A 20 -3.76 22.44 7.71
N SER A 21 -5.01 21.98 7.73
CA SER A 21 -5.28 20.55 7.85
C SER A 21 -4.55 19.82 6.72
N PRO A 22 -3.90 18.67 6.98
CA PRO A 22 -3.34 17.87 5.90
C PRO A 22 -4.47 17.52 4.92
N ALA A 23 -4.27 17.82 3.65
CA ALA A 23 -5.18 17.42 2.60
C ALA A 23 -5.20 15.88 2.56
N GLN A 24 -6.23 15.26 3.13
CA GLN A 24 -6.47 13.83 2.97
C GLN A 24 -6.78 13.57 1.50
N ALA A 25 -6.05 12.64 0.89
CA ALA A 25 -6.23 12.35 -0.52
C ALA A 25 -7.63 11.78 -0.77
N ALA A 26 -8.09 11.90 -2.01
CA ALA A 26 -9.46 11.61 -2.37
C ALA A 26 -9.81 10.14 -2.13
N LEU A 27 -10.95 9.90 -1.46
CA LEU A 27 -11.53 8.56 -1.33
C LEU A 27 -11.98 8.08 -2.71
N MET A 28 -11.44 6.95 -3.15
CA MET A 28 -11.80 6.31 -4.41
C MET A 28 -12.83 5.23 -4.16
N THR A 29 -14.00 5.35 -4.80
CA THR A 29 -15.08 4.36 -4.68
C THR A 29 -15.42 3.73 -6.03
N CYS A 30 -15.57 2.41 -6.08
CA CYS A 30 -16.17 1.69 -7.22
C CYS A 30 -17.24 0.70 -6.73
N SER A 31 -18.12 0.26 -7.63
CA SER A 31 -19.20 -0.68 -7.28
C SER A 31 -19.38 -1.75 -8.34
N VAL A 32 -19.61 -2.99 -7.90
CA VAL A 32 -20.02 -4.10 -8.76
C VAL A 32 -21.56 -4.14 -8.77
N PRO A 33 -22.23 -3.93 -9.92
CA PRO A 33 -23.69 -3.94 -9.99
C PRO A 33 -24.27 -5.35 -9.94
N GLY A 34 -25.57 -5.44 -9.64
CA GLY A 34 -26.35 -6.70 -9.72
C GLY A 34 -26.45 -7.48 -8.40
N PRO A 35 -27.21 -8.59 -8.40
CA PRO A 35 -27.42 -9.42 -7.22
C PRO A 35 -26.09 -9.96 -6.69
N GLY A 36 -25.80 -9.70 -5.41
CA GLY A 36 -24.53 -10.12 -4.81
C GLY A 36 -23.37 -9.13 -4.99
N GLY A 37 -23.52 -8.09 -5.80
CA GLY A 37 -22.59 -6.97 -5.91
C GLY A 37 -22.54 -6.07 -4.65
N THR A 38 -21.54 -5.22 -4.57
CA THR A 38 -21.35 -4.24 -3.47
C THR A 38 -20.43 -3.09 -3.92
N SER A 39 -20.36 -2.03 -3.12
CA SER A 39 -19.39 -0.94 -3.26
C SER A 39 -18.13 -1.21 -2.44
N TYR A 40 -17.02 -0.68 -2.91
CA TYR A 40 -15.72 -0.69 -2.24
C TYR A 40 -15.13 0.70 -2.28
N SER A 41 -14.38 1.08 -1.26
CA SER A 41 -13.60 2.30 -1.28
C SER A 41 -12.26 2.15 -0.59
N LEU A 42 -11.26 2.83 -1.12
CA LEU A 42 -9.93 2.97 -0.53
C LEU A 42 -9.54 4.46 -0.55
N SER A 43 -8.97 4.96 0.55
CA SER A 43 -8.31 6.27 0.53
C SER A 43 -6.97 6.18 -0.20
N ASP A 44 -6.44 7.34 -0.59
CA ASP A 44 -5.07 7.46 -1.09
C ASP A 44 -4.78 6.54 -2.30
N ALA A 45 -5.77 6.39 -3.17
CA ALA A 45 -5.68 5.66 -4.43
C ALA A 45 -5.72 6.61 -5.64
N SER A 46 -4.90 6.33 -6.64
CA SER A 46 -4.78 7.08 -7.89
C SER A 46 -5.65 6.52 -9.01
N ASN A 47 -6.01 5.23 -8.94
CA ASN A 47 -6.96 4.60 -9.87
C ASN A 47 -7.78 3.50 -9.18
N LYS A 48 -8.90 3.11 -9.79
CA LYS A 48 -9.83 2.09 -9.27
C LYS A 48 -10.49 1.29 -10.39
N ALA A 49 -10.71 0.01 -10.14
CA ALA A 49 -11.48 -0.87 -11.00
C ALA A 49 -12.28 -1.88 -10.16
N CYS A 50 -13.44 -2.29 -10.63
CA CYS A 50 -14.31 -3.23 -9.92
C CYS A 50 -14.66 -4.38 -10.85
N PHE A 51 -14.64 -5.60 -10.32
CA PHE A 51 -14.84 -6.81 -11.11
C PHE A 51 -15.78 -7.78 -10.40
N SER A 52 -16.54 -8.54 -11.18
CA SER A 52 -17.25 -9.71 -10.68
C SER A 52 -16.29 -10.91 -10.56
N GLY A 53 -16.47 -11.73 -9.53
CA GLY A 53 -15.65 -12.90 -9.28
C GLY A 53 -14.76 -12.76 -8.05
N ASN A 54 -13.58 -13.36 -8.11
CA ASN A 54 -12.61 -13.47 -7.03
C ASN A 54 -11.23 -13.01 -7.51
N ASP A 55 -10.58 -12.11 -6.80
CA ASP A 55 -9.33 -11.49 -7.24
C ASP A 55 -8.18 -12.49 -7.30
N THR A 56 -7.98 -13.32 -6.28
CA THR A 56 -6.87 -14.31 -6.26
C THR A 56 -6.95 -15.34 -7.40
N ASN A 57 -8.13 -15.56 -7.98
CA ASN A 57 -8.31 -16.48 -9.10
C ASN A 57 -8.27 -15.78 -10.48
N GLN A 58 -8.14 -14.45 -10.49
CA GLN A 58 -8.28 -13.64 -11.71
C GLN A 58 -7.08 -12.73 -11.97
N ILE A 59 -6.49 -12.14 -10.94
CA ILE A 59 -5.31 -11.27 -11.08
C ILE A 59 -4.07 -12.16 -11.08
N ASP A 60 -3.54 -12.38 -12.27
CA ASP A 60 -2.27 -13.06 -12.50
C ASP A 60 -1.35 -12.23 -13.40
N ALA A 61 -0.21 -12.80 -13.78
CA ALA A 61 0.77 -12.14 -14.63
C ALA A 61 0.22 -11.76 -16.03
N SER A 62 -0.86 -12.38 -16.49
CA SER A 62 -1.50 -12.09 -17.78
C SER A 62 -2.68 -11.13 -17.68
N PHE A 63 -3.23 -10.94 -16.48
CA PHE A 63 -4.38 -10.06 -16.26
C PHE A 63 -4.01 -8.59 -16.51
N SER A 64 -4.78 -7.92 -17.38
CA SER A 64 -4.60 -6.51 -17.69
C SER A 64 -5.41 -5.65 -16.71
N LEU A 65 -4.72 -5.03 -15.76
CA LEU A 65 -5.29 -4.10 -14.78
C LEU A 65 -4.60 -2.74 -14.91
N PHE A 66 -5.39 -1.66 -14.96
CA PHE A 66 -4.89 -0.29 -15.16
C PHE A 66 -3.98 -0.11 -16.38
N GLY A 67 -4.21 -0.90 -17.44
CA GLY A 67 -3.40 -0.87 -18.67
C GLY A 67 -2.06 -1.61 -18.57
N MET A 68 -1.83 -2.36 -17.49
CA MET A 68 -0.60 -3.10 -17.23
C MET A 68 -0.89 -4.59 -16.98
N THR A 69 0.03 -5.45 -17.42
CA THR A 69 0.09 -6.88 -17.10
C THR A 69 1.33 -7.15 -16.24
N GLY A 70 1.46 -8.37 -15.71
CA GLY A 70 2.59 -8.78 -14.89
C GLY A 70 2.38 -8.51 -13.41
N TRP A 71 1.14 -8.66 -12.92
CA TRP A 71 0.82 -8.51 -11.51
C TRP A 71 1.29 -9.74 -10.73
N VAL A 72 1.91 -9.49 -9.59
CA VAL A 72 2.36 -10.52 -8.65
C VAL A 72 1.63 -10.32 -7.33
N LEU A 73 1.08 -11.39 -6.77
CA LEU A 73 0.49 -11.39 -5.44
C LEU A 73 1.61 -11.32 -4.40
N SER A 74 1.58 -10.27 -3.58
CA SER A 74 2.58 -10.02 -2.54
C SER A 74 2.15 -10.61 -1.20
N ASP A 75 0.94 -10.28 -0.77
CA ASP A 75 0.40 -10.68 0.53
C ASP A 75 -1.13 -10.73 0.48
N LYS A 76 -1.72 -11.50 1.39
CA LYS A 76 -3.15 -11.68 1.55
C LYS A 76 -3.49 -11.93 3.01
N ASN A 77 -4.48 -11.22 3.52
CA ASN A 77 -4.79 -11.20 4.94
C ASN A 77 -5.50 -12.47 5.49
N ASP A 78 -5.78 -13.47 4.65
CA ASP A 78 -6.52 -14.69 5.03
C ASP A 78 -5.72 -15.99 4.80
N GLY A 79 -4.43 -15.91 4.49
CA GLY A 79 -3.55 -17.08 4.30
C GLY A 79 -2.10 -16.68 3.99
N PRO A 80 -1.14 -17.63 4.01
CA PRO A 80 0.27 -17.36 3.70
C PRO A 80 0.52 -17.20 2.18
N ASP A 81 -0.44 -16.62 1.45
CA ASP A 81 -0.39 -16.49 0.01
C ASP A 81 0.47 -15.27 -0.40
N GLY A 82 1.24 -15.41 -1.48
CA GLY A 82 2.08 -14.33 -2.02
C GLY A 82 3.57 -14.56 -1.80
N ASP A 83 4.39 -13.61 -2.25
CA ASP A 83 5.85 -13.68 -2.15
C ASP A 83 6.48 -12.85 -1.01
N GLY A 84 5.65 -12.08 -0.28
CA GLY A 84 6.06 -11.31 0.89
C GLY A 84 6.96 -10.12 0.58
N VAL A 85 6.97 -9.60 -0.65
CA VAL A 85 7.78 -8.40 -0.99
C VAL A 85 7.28 -7.14 -0.28
N ILE A 86 5.96 -7.02 -0.15
CA ILE A 86 5.21 -6.04 0.62
C ILE A 86 4.20 -6.82 1.46
N GLU A 87 4.13 -6.52 2.75
CA GLU A 87 3.22 -7.18 3.69
C GLU A 87 2.30 -6.17 4.37
N PHE A 88 1.10 -6.61 4.77
CA PHE A 88 0.22 -5.82 5.62
C PHE A 88 0.79 -5.74 7.04
N LEU A 89 1.14 -4.52 7.49
CA LEU A 89 1.32 -4.23 8.92
C LEU A 89 -0.02 -4.16 9.66
N THR A 90 -1.03 -3.64 8.97
CA THR A 90 -2.42 -3.63 9.44
C THR A 90 -3.28 -4.03 8.26
N ALA A 91 -3.73 -5.27 8.26
CA ALA A 91 -4.62 -5.73 7.22
C ALA A 91 -6.06 -5.25 7.47
N PRO A 92 -6.85 -5.01 6.41
CA PRO A 92 -8.30 -5.05 6.52
C PRO A 92 -8.79 -6.29 7.27
N THR A 93 -9.79 -6.17 8.12
CA THR A 93 -10.28 -7.30 8.93
C THR A 93 -11.41 -8.03 8.20
N ASN A 94 -11.31 -9.36 8.12
CA ASN A 94 -12.38 -10.18 7.56
C ASN A 94 -13.65 -10.09 8.42
N GLY A 95 -14.81 -10.00 7.78
CA GLY A 95 -16.10 -9.79 8.43
C GLY A 95 -16.45 -8.31 8.64
N ASP A 96 -15.47 -7.42 8.70
CA ASP A 96 -15.72 -5.99 8.90
C ASP A 96 -16.13 -5.30 7.58
N LYS A 97 -16.75 -4.12 7.70
CA LYS A 97 -17.18 -3.30 6.56
C LYS A 97 -16.33 -2.06 6.34
N SER A 98 -15.42 -1.77 7.26
CA SER A 98 -14.51 -0.64 7.16
C SER A 98 -13.42 -0.75 8.20
N GLY A 99 -12.30 -0.09 7.94
CA GLY A 99 -11.21 0.00 8.90
C GLY A 99 -10.05 0.79 8.34
N ASN A 100 -8.90 0.57 8.96
CA ASN A 100 -7.63 1.08 8.48
C ASN A 100 -6.86 -0.04 7.78
N TRP A 101 -5.92 0.35 6.93
CA TRP A 101 -4.91 -0.55 6.38
C TRP A 101 -3.54 0.11 6.50
N ALA A 102 -2.50 -0.70 6.56
CA ALA A 102 -1.11 -0.24 6.46
C ALA A 102 -0.23 -1.34 5.87
N ILE A 103 0.76 -0.93 5.07
CA ILE A 103 1.79 -1.80 4.48
C ILE A 103 3.17 -1.45 5.04
N ASP A 104 4.08 -2.41 5.02
CA ASP A 104 5.40 -2.27 5.64
C ASP A 104 6.39 -1.42 4.83
N THR A 105 6.32 -1.51 3.50
CA THR A 105 7.23 -0.84 2.58
C THR A 105 6.61 -0.64 1.20
N LEU A 106 7.22 0.23 0.39
CA LEU A 106 6.97 0.28 -1.06
C LEU A 106 7.92 -0.63 -1.84
N ALA A 107 8.99 -1.14 -1.22
CA ALA A 107 10.03 -1.97 -1.86
C ALA A 107 10.66 -1.34 -3.13
N GLY A 108 10.54 -0.02 -3.30
CA GLY A 108 10.94 0.72 -4.51
C GLY A 108 10.03 0.49 -5.73
N LEU A 109 8.86 -0.09 -5.52
CA LEU A 109 7.83 -0.30 -6.54
C LEU A 109 7.00 0.97 -6.72
N SER A 110 6.55 1.23 -7.94
CA SER A 110 5.69 2.37 -8.27
C SER A 110 4.23 1.99 -8.52
N ASN A 111 3.96 0.69 -8.67
CA ASN A 111 2.64 0.16 -9.01
C ASN A 111 2.25 -0.88 -7.96
N ILE A 112 1.47 -0.44 -6.99
CA ILE A 112 0.97 -1.28 -5.88
C ILE A 112 -0.54 -1.19 -5.88
N VAL A 113 -1.19 -2.34 -5.86
CA VAL A 113 -2.65 -2.47 -5.87
C VAL A 113 -3.09 -3.15 -4.58
N ILE A 114 -4.08 -2.55 -3.91
CA ILE A 114 -4.83 -3.23 -2.86
C ILE A 114 -6.17 -3.68 -3.44
N THR A 115 -6.52 -4.95 -3.24
CA THR A 115 -7.86 -5.48 -3.53
C THR A 115 -8.67 -5.60 -2.26
N LEU A 116 -9.98 -5.35 -2.36
CA LEU A 116 -10.96 -5.60 -1.32
C LEU A 116 -12.01 -6.56 -1.88
N LYS A 117 -12.06 -7.78 -1.33
CA LYS A 117 -12.99 -8.83 -1.77
C LYS A 117 -14.19 -8.89 -0.84
N ALA A 118 -15.40 -8.83 -1.39
CA ALA A 118 -16.63 -9.10 -0.64
C ALA A 118 -17.75 -9.57 -1.57
N GLY A 119 -18.65 -10.44 -1.10
CA GLY A 119 -19.75 -10.97 -1.92
C GLY A 119 -19.28 -11.61 -3.24
N ASN A 120 -19.89 -11.23 -4.36
CA ASN A 120 -19.59 -11.79 -5.69
C ASN A 120 -18.64 -10.93 -6.55
N GLY A 121 -17.88 -10.02 -5.93
CA GLY A 121 -16.90 -9.22 -6.64
C GLY A 121 -15.76 -8.76 -5.76
N PHE A 122 -14.91 -7.91 -6.33
CA PHE A 122 -13.86 -7.19 -5.63
C PHE A 122 -13.64 -5.80 -6.26
N GLY A 123 -13.12 -4.88 -5.45
CA GLY A 123 -12.54 -3.62 -5.92
C GLY A 123 -11.02 -3.72 -5.90
N ALA A 124 -10.37 -3.23 -6.96
CA ALA A 124 -8.92 -3.06 -7.05
C ALA A 124 -8.59 -1.57 -7.07
N PHE A 125 -7.60 -1.16 -6.29
CA PHE A 125 -7.23 0.23 -6.10
C PHE A 125 -5.73 0.38 -6.27
N LEU A 126 -5.30 1.16 -7.27
CA LEU A 126 -3.90 1.53 -7.45
C LEU A 126 -3.56 2.62 -6.44
N LEU A 127 -2.57 2.38 -5.59
CA LEU A 127 -2.16 3.36 -4.58
C LEU A 127 -1.64 4.64 -5.23
N ASP A 128 -1.92 5.78 -4.60
CA ASP A 128 -1.32 7.06 -4.94
C ASP A 128 -0.05 7.26 -4.11
N LEU A 129 1.10 6.98 -4.73
CA LEU A 129 2.39 7.11 -4.06
C LEU A 129 2.89 8.56 -3.95
N THR A 130 2.11 9.53 -4.44
CA THR A 130 2.45 10.97 -4.38
C THR A 130 1.89 11.67 -3.13
N VAL A 131 1.04 10.98 -2.37
CA VAL A 131 0.49 11.50 -1.11
C VAL A 131 1.53 11.53 0.00
N ALA A 132 1.28 12.31 1.06
CA ALA A 132 2.23 12.48 2.16
C ALA A 132 2.53 11.18 2.92
N ASP A 133 1.55 10.29 3.03
CA ASP A 133 1.70 8.95 3.62
C ASP A 133 0.99 7.90 2.75
N PRO A 134 1.70 7.27 1.79
CA PRO A 134 1.12 6.24 0.92
C PRO A 134 1.12 4.85 1.56
N LEU A 135 1.65 4.70 2.78
CA LEU A 135 1.81 3.40 3.45
C LEU A 135 0.62 3.03 4.31
N SER A 136 -0.32 3.96 4.53
CA SER A 136 -1.49 3.71 5.34
C SER A 136 -2.71 4.43 4.79
N GLY A 137 -3.89 3.94 5.18
CA GLY A 137 -5.12 4.57 4.76
C GLY A 137 -6.35 3.92 5.37
N ARG A 138 -7.50 4.24 4.78
CA ARG A 138 -8.82 3.76 5.19
C ARG A 138 -9.43 2.95 4.06
N TRP A 139 -10.22 1.97 4.44
CA TRP A 139 -10.98 1.14 3.51
C TRP A 139 -12.44 1.03 3.97
N ALA A 140 -13.33 0.77 3.01
CA ALA A 140 -14.69 0.35 3.30
C ALA A 140 -15.23 -0.58 2.21
N SER A 141 -16.22 -1.38 2.59
CA SER A 141 -16.97 -2.29 1.76
C SER A 141 -18.45 -2.23 2.15
N GLY A 142 -19.34 -2.25 1.17
CA GLY A 142 -20.79 -2.32 1.41
C GLY A 142 -21.26 -3.67 2.00
N LYS A 143 -20.36 -4.66 2.10
CA LYS A 143 -20.57 -5.98 2.68
C LYS A 143 -19.40 -6.40 3.55
N ASP A 144 -19.64 -7.41 4.38
CA ASP A 144 -18.62 -8.06 5.20
C ASP A 144 -17.45 -8.49 4.30
N LEU A 145 -16.25 -8.02 4.64
CA LEU A 145 -15.05 -8.28 3.86
C LEU A 145 -14.70 -9.77 3.93
N SER A 146 -14.42 -10.39 2.78
CA SER A 146 -13.92 -11.76 2.72
C SER A 146 -12.42 -11.80 2.95
N HIS A 147 -11.67 -10.92 2.28
CA HIS A 147 -10.23 -10.72 2.42
C HIS A 147 -9.79 -9.44 1.69
N ALA A 148 -8.52 -9.10 1.87
CA ALA A 148 -7.80 -8.12 1.09
C ALA A 148 -6.45 -8.69 0.65
N SER A 149 -5.97 -8.23 -0.50
CA SER A 149 -4.67 -8.66 -1.04
C SER A 149 -3.88 -7.47 -1.56
N ILE A 150 -2.56 -7.62 -1.55
CA ILE A 150 -1.60 -6.68 -2.13
C ILE A 150 -1.04 -7.32 -3.40
N TYR A 151 -1.13 -6.60 -4.50
CA TYR A 151 -0.44 -6.95 -5.73
C TYR A 151 0.55 -5.86 -6.09
N TYR A 152 1.63 -6.22 -6.76
CA TYR A 152 2.53 -5.24 -7.34
C TYR A 152 2.87 -5.56 -8.79
N ASN A 153 3.41 -4.56 -9.47
CA ASN A 153 3.98 -4.70 -10.80
C ASN A 153 5.36 -4.04 -10.88
N GLY A 154 6.30 -4.71 -11.55
CA GLY A 154 7.69 -4.28 -11.68
C GLY A 154 8.64 -5.16 -10.86
N GLN A 155 9.89 -4.70 -10.74
CA GLN A 155 10.92 -5.42 -10.01
C GLN A 155 11.22 -4.74 -8.67
N PRO A 156 11.07 -5.44 -7.53
CA PRO A 156 11.44 -4.89 -6.23
C PRO A 156 12.92 -4.53 -6.18
N THR A 157 13.25 -3.44 -5.50
CA THR A 157 14.64 -3.01 -5.27
C THR A 157 15.17 -3.45 -3.92
N THR A 158 14.40 -4.25 -3.17
CA THR A 158 14.80 -4.77 -1.88
C THR A 158 16.13 -5.49 -2.04
N LYS A 159 17.17 -4.93 -1.41
CA LYS A 159 18.46 -5.62 -1.29
C LYS A 159 18.21 -6.81 -0.38
N VAL A 160 17.89 -7.96 -0.96
CA VAL A 160 18.03 -9.24 -0.27
C VAL A 160 19.48 -9.28 0.20
N PRO A 161 19.76 -9.33 1.52
CA PRO A 161 21.13 -9.51 2.00
C PRO A 161 21.68 -10.75 1.32
N GLU A 162 22.80 -10.61 0.62
CA GLU A 162 23.44 -11.74 -0.05
C GLU A 162 23.54 -12.90 0.97
N PRO A 163 23.06 -14.11 0.62
CA PRO A 163 22.97 -15.16 1.60
C PRO A 163 24.36 -15.42 2.17
N SER A 164 24.48 -15.41 3.50
CA SER A 164 25.76 -15.56 4.22
C SER A 164 26.50 -16.86 3.84
N THR A 165 25.82 -17.79 3.19
CA THR A 165 26.38 -18.99 2.55
C THR A 165 27.48 -18.65 1.54
N LEU A 166 27.37 -17.56 0.76
CA LEU A 166 28.43 -17.15 -0.17
C LEU A 166 29.69 -16.69 0.57
N ALA A 167 29.52 -15.95 1.67
CA ALA A 167 30.64 -15.58 2.53
C ALA A 167 31.29 -16.82 3.18
N LEU A 168 30.49 -17.80 3.62
CA LEU A 168 30.98 -19.05 4.20
C LEU A 168 31.69 -19.94 3.17
N ILE A 169 31.18 -20.02 1.94
CA ILE A 169 31.86 -20.74 0.83
C ILE A 169 33.18 -20.05 0.51
N GLY A 170 33.19 -18.72 0.42
CA GLY A 170 34.40 -17.93 0.20
C GLY A 170 35.45 -18.16 1.30
N LEU A 171 35.04 -18.13 2.57
CA LEU A 171 35.90 -18.41 3.72
C LEU A 171 36.37 -19.88 3.75
N GLY A 172 35.49 -20.82 3.41
CA GLY A 172 35.82 -22.25 3.34
C GLY A 172 36.87 -22.55 2.26
N LEU A 173 36.73 -21.94 1.08
CA LEU A 173 37.71 -22.07 -0.01
C LEU A 173 39.05 -21.41 0.35
N LEU A 174 39.03 -20.23 0.99
CA LEU A 174 40.24 -19.58 1.52
C LEU A 174 40.95 -20.47 2.55
N GLY A 175 40.20 -21.02 3.50
CA GLY A 175 40.73 -21.93 4.51
C GLY A 175 41.35 -23.19 3.91
N LEU A 176 40.66 -23.82 2.94
CA LEU A 176 41.16 -25.00 2.23
C LEU A 176 42.42 -24.70 1.41
N GLY A 177 42.46 -23.54 0.74
CA GLY A 177 43.63 -23.09 -0.01
C GLY A 177 44.86 -22.85 0.88
N MET A 178 44.65 -22.26 2.07
CA MET A 178 45.71 -22.08 3.07
C MET A 178 46.21 -23.40 3.64
N ALA A 179 45.31 -24.33 3.94
CA ALA A 179 45.66 -25.66 4.44
C ALA A 179 46.51 -26.44 3.41
N ARG A 180 46.12 -26.42 2.13
CA ARG A 180 46.86 -27.08 1.05
C ARG A 180 48.27 -26.50 0.85
N ARG A 181 48.43 -25.17 0.97
CA ARG A 181 49.77 -24.54 0.89
C ARG A 181 50.69 -24.93 2.05
N ARG A 182 50.15 -25.19 3.24
CA ARG A 182 50.94 -25.67 4.39
C ARG A 182 51.36 -27.13 4.25
N ALA A 183 50.55 -27.96 3.59
CA ALA A 183 50.87 -29.38 3.40
C ALA A 183 51.94 -29.66 2.32
N HIS A 184 52.20 -28.70 1.42
CA HIS A 184 53.19 -28.82 0.34
C HIS A 184 54.50 -28.05 0.60
N LYS A 185 54.64 -27.44 1.79
CA LYS A 185 55.91 -26.90 2.30
C LYS A 185 56.45 -27.84 3.37
#